data_AF-A0A9X2EQF3-F1
#
_entry.id   AF-A0A9X2EQF3-F1
#
_cell.length_a   1.000
_cell.length_b   1.000
_cell.length_c   1.000
_cell.angle_alpha   90.00
_cell.angle_beta   90.00
_cell.angle_gamma   90.00
#
_symmetry.space_group_name_H-M   'P 1'
#
loop_
_entity.id
_entity.type
_entity.pdbx_description
1 polymer ?
#
loop_
_entity_poly.entity_id
_entity_poly.type
_entity_poly.pdbx_seq_one_letter_code
_entity_poly.pdbx_strand_id
1 'polypeptide(L)'
;CETDELIDCWDVGDNDTHLAPIEAVSPQQETPCVLLTMESGAQVICSRETPVTDKSGRVYLAQDCQGVELGVLHEDEPLTWEPVTSVECAGLLTVYKISVGNISYAAGVDPEHRIITHNAIYKP
;
A
#
# COMPACT_ATOMS: atom_id res chain seq x y z
N CYS A 1 12.46 8.49 -0.47
CA CYS A 1 11.98 8.20 0.89
C CYS A 1 13.08 8.44 1.89
N GLU A 2 13.25 9.71 2.24
CA GLU A 2 13.99 10.15 3.43
C GLU A 2 12.99 10.50 4.54
N THR A 3 13.42 10.50 5.80
CA THR A 3 12.59 11.00 6.91
C THR A 3 12.21 12.46 6.66
N ASP A 4 11.02 12.88 7.12
CA ASP A 4 10.42 14.20 6.92
C ASP A 4 9.97 14.52 5.47
N GLU A 5 10.27 13.66 4.50
CA GLU A 5 9.64 13.70 3.17
C GLU A 5 8.14 13.46 3.30
N LEU A 6 7.33 14.23 2.56
CA LEU A 6 5.88 14.08 2.56
C LEU A 6 5.46 13.02 1.55
N ILE A 7 4.54 12.14 1.94
CA ILE A 7 3.95 11.13 1.07
C ILE A 7 2.43 11.15 1.19
N ASP A 8 1.76 10.77 0.11
CA ASP A 8 0.30 10.63 0.09
C ASP A 8 -0.13 9.50 1.01
N CYS A 9 -0.97 9.85 1.98
CA CYS A 9 -1.52 8.98 2.98
C CYS A 9 -3.04 8.98 2.93
N TRP A 10 -3.62 7.92 3.48
CA TRP A 10 -5.06 7.79 3.65
C TRP A 10 -5.35 7.01 4.93
N ASP A 11 -6.35 7.48 5.69
CA ASP A 11 -6.89 6.78 6.85
C ASP A 11 -8.41 6.59 6.74
N VAL A 12 -8.95 5.67 7.53
CA VAL A 12 -10.36 5.32 7.51
C VAL A 12 -11.21 6.53 7.90
N GLY A 13 -12.05 6.96 6.96
CA GLY A 13 -12.92 8.14 7.12
C GLY A 13 -12.45 9.36 6.36
N ASP A 14 -11.25 9.34 5.79
CA ASP A 14 -10.79 10.38 4.88
C ASP A 14 -11.59 10.34 3.57
N ASN A 15 -11.97 11.52 3.08
CA ASN A 15 -12.65 11.68 1.80
C ASN A 15 -11.69 11.53 0.61
N ASP A 16 -10.41 11.83 0.81
CA ASP A 16 -9.33 11.79 -0.17
C ASP A 16 -7.99 11.62 0.54
N THR A 17 -6.88 11.52 -0.20
CA THR A 17 -5.54 11.45 0.37
C THR A 17 -5.09 12.78 0.99
N HIS A 18 -4.12 12.69 1.90
CA HIS A 18 -3.47 13.85 2.51
C HIS A 18 -1.97 13.59 2.66
N LEU A 19 -1.16 14.65 2.68
CA LEU A 19 0.28 14.53 2.88
C LEU A 19 0.63 14.33 4.36
N ALA A 20 1.44 13.31 4.66
CA ALA A 20 2.02 13.10 5.98
C ALA A 20 3.54 12.85 5.89
N PRO A 21 4.32 13.22 6.91
CA PRO A 21 5.76 13.01 6.91
C PRO A 21 6.11 11.54 7.13
N ILE A 22 7.15 11.07 6.43
CA ILE A 22 7.80 9.80 6.72
C ILE A 22 8.52 9.91 8.07
N GLU A 23 8.09 9.10 9.03
CA GLU A 23 8.67 9.07 10.39
C GLU A 23 9.87 8.13 10.49
N ALA A 24 9.85 7.02 9.73
CA ALA A 24 10.91 6.03 9.76
C ALA A 24 10.94 5.21 8.47
N VAL A 25 12.13 4.77 8.07
CA VAL A 25 12.35 3.82 6.97
C VAL A 25 13.30 2.74 7.47
N SER A 26 12.94 1.47 7.31
CA SER A 26 13.78 0.34 7.69
C SER A 26 13.79 -0.76 6.62
N PRO A 27 14.96 -1.24 6.18
CA PRO A 27 15.03 -2.33 5.23
C PRO A 27 14.76 -3.68 5.90
N GLN A 28 14.06 -4.57 5.20
CA GLN A 28 13.92 -5.98 5.54
C GLN A 28 14.40 -6.80 4.34
N GLN A 29 15.44 -7.61 4.55
CA GLN A 29 16.04 -8.42 3.50
C GLN A 29 15.31 -9.76 3.34
N GLU A 30 15.43 -10.36 2.17
CA GLU A 30 14.92 -11.71 1.86
C GLU A 30 13.45 -11.94 2.25
N THR A 31 12.62 -10.91 2.11
CA THR A 31 11.21 -10.96 2.51
C THR A 31 10.37 -11.55 1.39
N PRO A 32 9.52 -12.56 1.67
CA PRO A 32 8.56 -13.09 0.70
C PRO A 32 7.57 -12.01 0.25
N CYS A 33 7.51 -11.75 -1.05
CA CYS A 33 6.72 -10.68 -1.62
C CYS A 33 5.63 -11.18 -2.57
N VAL A 34 4.61 -10.35 -2.75
CA VAL A 34 3.58 -10.49 -3.78
C VAL A 34 3.52 -9.23 -4.64
N LEU A 35 3.14 -9.43 -5.89
CA LEU A 35 2.69 -8.38 -6.81
C LEU A 35 1.17 -8.36 -6.78
N LEU A 36 0.59 -7.23 -6.38
CA LEU A 36 -0.84 -6.97 -6.52
C LEU A 36 -1.06 -6.20 -7.82
N THR A 37 -2.08 -6.59 -8.59
CA THR A 37 -2.54 -5.84 -9.76
C THR A 37 -4.00 -5.44 -9.59
N MET A 38 -4.32 -4.17 -9.81
CA MET A 38 -5.68 -3.61 -9.72
C MET A 38 -6.42 -3.71 -11.06
N GLU A 39 -7.69 -3.33 -11.10
CA GLU A 39 -8.49 -3.31 -12.34
C GLU A 39 -7.94 -2.32 -13.38
N SER A 40 -7.48 -1.14 -12.96
CA SER A 40 -6.80 -0.15 -13.83
C SER A 40 -5.46 -0.63 -14.38
N GLY A 41 -4.89 -1.69 -13.81
CA GLY A 41 -3.51 -2.10 -14.06
C GLY A 41 -2.49 -1.46 -13.12
N ALA A 42 -2.90 -0.65 -12.14
CA ALA A 42 -2.01 -0.20 -11.06
C ALA A 42 -1.39 -1.41 -10.34
N GLN A 43 -0.12 -1.29 -9.95
CA GLN A 43 0.65 -2.41 -9.41
C GLN A 43 1.48 -2.00 -8.21
N VAL A 44 1.56 -2.88 -7.20
CA VAL A 44 2.48 -2.73 -6.06
C VAL A 44 3.13 -4.05 -5.71
N ILE A 45 4.42 -4.00 -5.40
CA ILE A 45 5.16 -5.12 -4.81
C ILE A 45 5.31 -4.84 -3.33
N CYS A 46 4.82 -5.74 -2.49
CA CYS A 46 4.92 -5.63 -1.05
C CYS A 46 5.14 -7.01 -0.42
N SER A 47 5.44 -7.04 0.88
CA SER A 47 5.56 -8.31 1.60
C SER A 47 4.20 -9.02 1.62
N ARG A 48 4.21 -10.36 1.62
CA ARG A 48 2.99 -11.17 1.68
C ARG A 48 2.08 -10.85 2.87
N GLU A 49 2.70 -10.41 3.96
CA GLU A 49 2.04 -10.09 5.24
C GLU A 49 1.74 -8.59 5.40
N THR A 50 2.03 -7.77 4.38
CA THR A 50 1.71 -6.35 4.39
C THR A 50 0.19 -6.20 4.57
N PRO A 51 -0.29 -5.52 5.62
CA PRO A 51 -1.71 -5.23 5.76
C PRO A 51 -2.19 -4.26 4.68
N VAL A 52 -3.36 -4.51 4.13
CA VAL A 52 -4.07 -3.60 3.22
C VAL A 52 -5.48 -3.39 3.76
N THR A 53 -5.99 -2.17 3.62
CA THR A 53 -7.24 -1.74 4.24
C THR A 53 -8.24 -1.34 3.17
N ASP A 54 -9.44 -1.90 3.21
CA ASP A 54 -10.53 -1.49 2.31
C ASP A 54 -11.19 -0.19 2.77
N LYS A 55 -12.14 0.31 1.97
CA LYS A 55 -12.88 1.56 2.26
C LYS A 55 -13.63 1.54 3.59
N SER A 56 -14.05 0.36 4.04
CA SER A 56 -14.77 0.17 5.30
C SER A 56 -13.85 0.09 6.52
N GLY A 57 -12.53 0.11 6.31
CA GLY A 57 -11.53 -0.05 7.35
C GLY A 57 -11.20 -1.50 7.67
N ARG A 58 -11.67 -2.47 6.86
CA ARG A 58 -11.34 -3.87 7.08
C ARG A 58 -9.95 -4.17 6.54
N VAL A 59 -9.15 -4.84 7.38
CA VAL A 59 -7.76 -5.20 7.08
C VAL A 59 -7.66 -6.61 6.52
N TYR A 60 -6.86 -6.76 5.48
CA TYR A 60 -6.51 -8.01 4.81
C TYR A 60 -4.99 -8.13 4.73
N LEU A 61 -4.47 -9.35 4.59
CA LEU A 61 -3.08 -9.54 4.19
C LEU A 61 -2.97 -9.43 2.67
N ALA A 62 -1.90 -8.82 2.16
CA ALA A 62 -1.67 -8.65 0.73
C ALA A 62 -1.79 -9.96 -0.06
N GLN A 63 -1.32 -11.08 0.49
CA GLN A 63 -1.44 -12.39 -0.17
C GLN A 63 -2.88 -12.92 -0.28
N ASP A 64 -3.82 -12.43 0.54
CA ASP A 64 -5.19 -12.93 0.69
C ASP A 64 -6.24 -11.88 0.25
N CYS A 65 -5.83 -10.84 -0.47
CA CYS A 65 -6.68 -9.69 -0.81
C CYS A 65 -7.26 -9.72 -2.24
N GLN A 66 -7.15 -10.83 -2.98
CA GLN A 66 -7.71 -10.92 -4.32
C GLN A 66 -9.24 -10.67 -4.29
N GLY A 67 -9.72 -9.76 -5.14
CA GLY A 67 -11.11 -9.32 -5.21
C GLY A 67 -11.51 -8.28 -4.17
N VAL A 68 -10.62 -7.87 -3.27
CA VAL A 68 -10.86 -6.77 -2.32
C VAL A 68 -10.71 -5.43 -3.04
N GLU A 69 -11.58 -4.46 -2.73
CA GLU A 69 -11.44 -3.09 -3.23
C GLU A 69 -10.41 -2.31 -2.38
N LEU A 70 -9.33 -1.87 -3.01
CA LEU A 70 -8.30 -1.05 -2.38
C LEU A 70 -8.26 0.34 -3.01
N GLY A 71 -7.76 1.31 -2.24
CA GLY A 71 -7.57 2.67 -2.72
C GLY A 71 -6.49 2.72 -3.80
N VAL A 72 -6.79 3.35 -4.94
CA VAL A 72 -5.87 3.57 -6.04
C VAL A 72 -5.77 5.06 -6.31
N LEU A 73 -4.54 5.56 -6.39
CA LEU A 73 -4.23 6.96 -6.67
C LEU A 73 -3.55 7.02 -8.02
N HIS A 74 -4.28 7.52 -9.01
CA HIS A 74 -3.75 7.89 -10.31
C HIS A 74 -3.34 9.37 -10.31
N GLU A 75 -2.29 9.71 -11.04
CA GLU A 75 -1.85 11.11 -11.16
C GLU A 75 -3.01 12.02 -11.60
N ASP A 76 -3.15 13.17 -10.95
CA ASP A 76 -4.19 14.19 -11.20
C ASP A 76 -5.66 13.71 -11.08
N GLU A 77 -5.90 12.49 -10.59
CA GLU A 77 -7.25 11.96 -10.33
C GLU A 77 -7.53 11.82 -8.83
N PRO A 78 -8.79 11.97 -8.39
CA PRO A 78 -9.19 11.65 -7.03
C PRO A 78 -8.95 10.16 -6.70
N LEU A 79 -8.78 9.85 -5.41
CA LEU A 79 -8.71 8.47 -4.93
C LEU A 79 -9.89 7.61 -5.45
N THR A 80 -9.59 6.54 -6.18
CA THR A 80 -10.55 5.53 -6.62
C THR A 80 -10.47 4.28 -5.74
N TRP A 81 -11.52 3.46 -5.79
CA TRP A 81 -11.57 2.16 -5.12
C TRP A 81 -11.74 1.09 -6.18
N GLU A 82 -10.77 0.21 -6.30
CA GLU A 82 -10.70 -0.76 -7.40
C GLU A 82 -10.46 -2.17 -6.86
N PRO A 83 -11.02 -3.20 -7.49
CA PRO A 83 -10.77 -4.57 -7.07
C PRO A 83 -9.35 -5.02 -7.43
N VAL A 84 -8.69 -5.75 -6.52
CA VAL A 84 -7.47 -6.49 -6.81
C VAL A 84 -7.79 -7.64 -7.77
N THR A 85 -7.27 -7.59 -8.98
CA THR A 85 -7.54 -8.58 -10.03
C THR A 85 -6.58 -9.77 -9.98
N SER A 86 -5.33 -9.56 -9.58
CA SER A 86 -4.34 -10.62 -9.39
C SER A 86 -3.48 -10.43 -8.14
N VAL A 87 -3.08 -11.55 -7.55
CA VAL A 87 -2.07 -11.64 -6.49
C VAL A 87 -1.06 -12.68 -6.90
N GLU A 88 0.15 -12.26 -7.22
CA GLU A 88 1.19 -13.13 -7.80
C GLU A 88 2.44 -13.18 -6.91
N CYS A 89 3.10 -14.34 -6.87
CA CYS A 89 4.36 -14.47 -6.12
C CYS A 89 5.47 -13.64 -6.79
N ALA A 90 6.11 -12.75 -6.04
CA ALA A 90 7.22 -11.91 -6.50
C ALA A 90 8.60 -12.38 -5.99
N GLY A 91 8.65 -13.53 -5.33
CA GLY A 91 9.90 -14.09 -4.79
C GLY A 91 10.35 -13.43 -3.49
N LEU A 92 11.65 -13.54 -3.20
CA LEU A 92 12.29 -12.93 -2.03
C LEU A 92 12.94 -11.61 -2.46
N LEU A 93 12.55 -10.51 -1.82
CA LEU A 93 13.05 -9.17 -2.15
C LEU A 93 13.48 -8.43 -0.88
N THR A 94 14.28 -7.38 -1.06
CA THR A 94 14.45 -6.39 0.01
C THR A 94 13.27 -5.44 -0.03
N VAL A 95 12.49 -5.36 1.06
CA VAL A 95 11.38 -4.42 1.20
C VAL A 95 11.76 -3.31 2.18
N TYR A 96 11.23 -2.12 1.97
CA TYR A 96 11.44 -0.98 2.86
C TYR A 96 10.16 -0.70 3.63
N LYS A 97 10.21 -0.90 4.94
CA LYS A 97 9.12 -0.59 5.85
C LYS A 97 9.18 0.90 6.20
N ILE A 98 8.21 1.64 5.67
CA ILE A 98 7.96 3.06 5.89
C ILE A 98 6.90 3.23 7.00
N SER A 99 7.19 4.07 7.99
CA SER A 99 6.24 4.51 9.03
C SER A 99 5.77 5.93 8.73
N VAL A 100 4.46 6.16 8.83
CA VAL A 100 3.79 7.46 8.60
C VAL A 100 2.74 7.74 9.70
N GLY A 101 2.97 7.33 10.95
CA GLY A 101 2.02 7.58 12.04
C GLY A 101 0.90 6.52 12.18
N ASN A 102 1.16 5.28 11.77
CA ASN A 102 0.20 4.16 11.75
C ASN A 102 -1.01 4.33 10.80
N ILE A 103 -0.85 5.10 9.73
CA ILE A 103 -1.84 5.19 8.65
C ILE A 103 -1.33 4.49 7.38
N SER A 104 -2.18 4.42 6.35
CA SER A 104 -1.83 3.85 5.05
C SER A 104 -1.20 4.91 4.15
N TYR A 105 -0.37 4.50 3.18
CA TYR A 105 0.29 5.39 2.24
C TYR A 105 0.28 4.81 0.81
N ALA A 106 0.37 5.69 -0.19
CA ALA A 106 0.37 5.33 -1.59
C ALA A 106 1.74 4.80 -2.03
N ALA A 107 1.77 3.60 -2.62
CA ALA A 107 2.96 2.98 -3.19
C ALA A 107 2.64 2.24 -4.49
N GLY A 108 3.58 2.22 -5.43
CA GLY A 108 3.38 1.53 -6.70
C GLY A 108 4.69 1.23 -7.41
N VAL A 109 4.63 0.29 -8.34
CA VAL A 109 5.70 0.06 -9.33
C VAL A 109 5.81 1.25 -10.27
N ASP A 110 4.66 1.81 -10.64
CA ASP A 110 4.54 3.04 -11.41
C ASP A 110 4.23 4.22 -10.45
N PRO A 111 5.04 5.30 -10.44
CA PRO A 111 4.76 6.47 -9.60
C PRO A 111 3.45 7.18 -9.95
N GLU A 112 2.96 7.04 -11.19
CA GLU A 112 1.71 7.65 -11.66
C GLU A 112 0.48 6.80 -11.31
N HIS A 113 0.66 5.52 -10.95
CA HIS A 113 -0.43 4.60 -10.61
C HIS A 113 -0.12 3.81 -9.33
N ARG A 114 -0.46 4.40 -8.18
CA ARG A 114 -0.11 3.90 -6.84
C ARG A 114 -1.31 3.32 -6.12
N ILE A 115 -1.06 2.42 -5.18
CA ILE A 115 -2.05 1.71 -4.37
C ILE A 115 -1.85 2.10 -2.90
N ILE A 116 -2.94 2.37 -2.20
CA ILE A 116 -2.95 2.61 -0.76
C ILE A 116 -2.65 1.29 -0.04
N THR A 117 -1.50 1.23 0.62
CA THR A 117 -1.05 0.06 1.38
C THR A 117 -0.59 0.48 2.77
N HIS A 118 -0.53 -0.47 3.71
CA HIS A 118 -0.09 -0.21 5.05
C HIS A 118 1.11 -1.08 5.41
N ASN A 119 2.16 -0.47 5.96
CA ASN A 119 3.28 -1.21 6.53
C ASN A 119 3.11 -1.57 8.02
N ALA A 120 1.87 -1.65 8.52
CA ALA A 120 1.63 -1.78 9.96
C ALA A 120 2.36 -2.99 10.53
N ILE A 121 2.96 -2.80 11.71
CA ILE A 121 3.14 -3.95 12.60
C ILE A 121 1.73 -4.35 13.01
N TYR A 122 1.25 -5.52 12.57
CA TYR A 122 0.07 -6.14 13.16
C TYR A 122 0.31 -6.26 14.68
N LYS A 123 -0.40 -5.46 15.48
CA LYS A 123 -0.42 -5.65 16.93
C LYS A 123 -1.59 -6.60 17.23
N PRO A 124 -1.33 -7.79 17.82
CA PRO A 124 -2.36 -8.77 18.15
C PRO A 124 -3.36 -8.27 19.19
#